data_AF-H2M7K5-F1
#
_entry.id   AF-H2M7K5-F1
#
_cell.length_a   1.000
_cell.length_b   1.000
_cell.length_c   1.000
_cell.angle_alpha   90.00
_cell.angle_beta   90.00
_cell.angle_gamma   90.00
#
_symmetry.space_group_name_H-M   'P 1'
#
loop_
_entity.id
_entity.type
_entity.pdbx_description
1 polymer ?
#
loop_
_entity_poly.entity_id
_entity_poly.type
_entity_poly.pdbx_seq_one_letter_code
_entity_poly.pdbx_strand_id
1 'polypeptide(L)'
;MAGQHALDRKIQQFRKEYFYRSNQAEENRKRENQAAILIQSWFRGCLERAYLSHLHKKAIIIQKIWRGFTARARVRQMVKAAYFIMKMNFYEEMAVRIQQRWRGFYARKHIHDFYARKSYMEGIIKKNNFVREELDEICYLQKKERESLKMIKEQTAKVYQAHRLHYLLSTKQCPGVFNSPFRQAPHEMELLLRQVKHSAPTRLVPKSRVSFLGIPDPAACSFSAPTESPWIKSTRTCSIRPALPPIASRNHQVMAVKARTKSLDVED
;
A
#
# COMPACT_ATOMS: atom_id res chain seq x y z
N MET A 1 -5.13 -41.48 -137.70
CA MET A 1 -5.57 -42.40 -136.61
C MET A 1 -4.55 -42.57 -135.48
N ALA A 2 -3.23 -42.52 -135.71
CA ALA A 2 -2.22 -42.68 -134.64
C ALA A 2 -2.24 -41.59 -133.54
N GLY A 3 -2.60 -40.34 -133.88
CA GLY A 3 -2.65 -39.21 -132.91
C GLY A 3 -3.77 -39.30 -131.88
N GLN A 4 -4.97 -39.76 -132.27
CA GLN A 4 -6.11 -39.95 -131.36
C GLN A 4 -5.84 -41.06 -130.34
N HIS A 5 -5.30 -42.21 -130.77
CA HIS A 5 -4.92 -43.28 -129.86
C HIS A 5 -3.78 -42.90 -128.89
N ALA A 6 -2.91 -41.96 -129.26
CA ALA A 6 -1.88 -41.44 -128.36
C ALA A 6 -2.48 -40.47 -127.32
N LEU A 7 -3.44 -39.63 -127.74
CA LEU A 7 -4.19 -38.74 -126.84
C LEU A 7 -5.04 -39.54 -125.85
N ASP A 8 -5.77 -40.56 -126.31
CA ASP A 8 -6.59 -41.42 -125.45
C ASP A 8 -5.74 -42.16 -124.42
N ARG A 9 -4.55 -42.64 -124.82
CA ARG A 9 -3.58 -43.25 -123.90
C ARG A 9 -3.12 -42.26 -122.83
N LYS A 10 -2.82 -41.01 -123.20
CA LYS A 10 -2.46 -39.95 -122.25
C LYS A 10 -3.61 -39.63 -121.29
N ILE A 11 -4.85 -39.56 -121.79
CA ILE A 11 -6.04 -39.32 -120.95
C ILE A 11 -6.25 -40.47 -119.96
N GLN A 12 -6.09 -41.72 -120.40
CA GLN A 12 -6.22 -42.89 -119.54
C GLN A 12 -5.10 -42.94 -118.48
N GLN A 13 -3.87 -42.59 -118.85
CA GLN A 13 -2.76 -42.49 -117.90
C GLN A 13 -3.00 -41.38 -116.86
N PHE A 14 -3.45 -40.21 -117.29
CA PHE A 14 -3.82 -39.11 -116.40
C PHE A 14 -4.94 -39.52 -115.44
N ARG A 15 -5.98 -40.21 -115.92
CA ARG A 15 -7.06 -40.73 -115.05
C ARG A 15 -6.53 -41.70 -114.00
N LYS A 16 -5.68 -42.66 -114.41
CA LYS A 16 -5.07 -43.61 -113.47
C LYS A 16 -4.23 -42.91 -112.42
N GLU A 17 -3.42 -41.94 -112.82
CA GLU A 17 -2.60 -41.14 -111.90
C GLU A 17 -3.48 -40.33 -110.93
N TYR A 18 -4.54 -39.70 -111.43
CA TYR A 18 -5.50 -38.95 -110.61
C TYR A 18 -6.14 -39.85 -109.54
N PHE A 19 -6.70 -41.01 -109.94
CA PHE A 19 -7.31 -41.94 -108.98
C PHE A 19 -6.32 -42.50 -107.98
N TYR A 20 -5.08 -42.78 -108.39
CA TYR A 20 -4.03 -43.21 -107.49
C TYR A 20 -3.71 -42.15 -106.43
N ARG A 21 -3.54 -40.89 -106.84
CA ARG A 21 -3.30 -39.77 -105.91
C ARG A 21 -4.51 -39.51 -105.00
N SER A 22 -5.73 -39.65 -105.53
CA SER A 22 -6.96 -39.52 -104.75
C SER A 22 -7.09 -40.61 -103.67
N ASN A 23 -6.76 -41.85 -104.00
CA ASN A 23 -6.80 -42.96 -103.03
C ASN A 23 -5.74 -42.79 -101.94
N GLN A 24 -4.51 -42.40 -102.30
CA GLN A 24 -3.49 -42.09 -101.30
C GLN A 24 -3.88 -40.94 -100.37
N ALA A 25 -4.53 -39.91 -100.90
CA ALA A 25 -5.04 -38.80 -100.10
C ALA A 25 -6.13 -39.26 -99.11
N GLU A 26 -7.07 -40.10 -99.53
CA GLU A 26 -8.10 -40.65 -98.62
C GLU A 26 -7.51 -41.59 -97.56
N GLU A 27 -6.53 -42.42 -97.91
CA GLU A 27 -5.83 -43.28 -96.94
C GLU A 27 -5.10 -42.46 -95.85
N ASN A 28 -4.50 -41.32 -96.23
CA ASN A 28 -3.76 -40.46 -95.31
C ASN A 28 -4.62 -39.42 -94.57
N ARG A 29 -5.81 -39.09 -95.09
CA ARG A 29 -6.71 -38.04 -94.57
C ARG A 29 -6.92 -38.11 -93.05
N LYS A 30 -7.14 -39.31 -92.51
CA LYS A 30 -7.35 -39.49 -91.06
C LYS A 30 -6.11 -39.16 -90.24
N ARG A 31 -4.92 -39.58 -90.70
CA ARG A 31 -3.65 -39.33 -90.01
C ARG A 31 -3.29 -37.85 -90.06
N GLU A 32 -3.42 -37.22 -91.22
CA GLU A 32 -3.18 -35.79 -91.40
C GLU A 32 -4.12 -34.95 -90.55
N ASN A 33 -5.42 -35.29 -90.52
CA ASN A 33 -6.38 -34.60 -89.68
C ASN A 33 -6.07 -34.76 -88.18
N GLN A 34 -5.70 -35.96 -87.72
CA GLN A 34 -5.27 -36.17 -86.33
C GLN A 34 -4.04 -35.34 -85.98
N ALA A 35 -3.02 -35.34 -86.85
CA ALA A 35 -1.83 -34.51 -86.65
C ALA A 35 -2.20 -33.02 -86.58
N ALA A 36 -3.07 -32.54 -87.47
CA ALA A 36 -3.56 -31.16 -87.45
C ALA A 36 -4.29 -30.82 -86.14
N ILE A 37 -5.19 -31.69 -85.68
CA ILE A 37 -5.92 -31.52 -84.40
C ILE A 37 -4.94 -31.47 -83.22
N LEU A 38 -3.90 -32.32 -83.20
CA LEU A 38 -2.88 -32.32 -82.15
C LEU A 38 -2.10 -31.01 -82.13
N ILE A 39 -1.64 -30.53 -83.30
CA ILE A 39 -0.93 -29.26 -83.42
C ILE A 39 -1.84 -28.10 -82.96
N GLN A 40 -3.08 -28.07 -83.42
CA GLN A 40 -4.04 -27.02 -83.10
C GLN A 40 -4.38 -27.00 -81.61
N SER A 41 -4.69 -28.17 -81.01
CA SER A 41 -5.01 -28.27 -79.58
C SER A 41 -3.82 -27.94 -78.69
N TRP A 42 -2.61 -28.38 -79.07
CA TRP A 42 -1.38 -28.01 -78.37
C TRP A 42 -1.14 -26.50 -78.42
N PHE A 43 -1.26 -25.89 -79.60
CA PHE A 43 -1.07 -24.45 -79.78
C PHE A 43 -2.09 -23.64 -78.97
N ARG A 44 -3.38 -24.01 -79.02
CA ARG A 44 -4.42 -23.38 -78.19
C ARG A 44 -4.08 -23.48 -76.70
N GLY A 45 -3.63 -24.66 -76.24
CA GLY A 45 -3.18 -24.84 -74.86
C GLY A 45 -1.97 -23.99 -74.50
N CYS A 46 -1.02 -23.78 -75.42
CA CYS A 46 0.12 -22.90 -75.21
C CYS A 46 -0.30 -21.43 -75.05
N LEU A 47 -1.24 -20.96 -75.87
CA LEU A 47 -1.79 -19.61 -75.76
C LEU A 47 -2.48 -19.38 -74.40
N GLU A 48 -3.36 -20.30 -74.00
CA GLU A 48 -4.07 -20.20 -72.72
C GLU A 48 -3.11 -20.21 -71.52
N ARG A 49 -2.12 -21.11 -71.52
CA ARG A 49 -1.11 -21.15 -70.44
C ARG A 49 -0.27 -19.88 -70.38
N ALA A 50 0.08 -19.31 -71.53
CA ALA A 50 0.81 -18.04 -71.57
C ALA A 50 -0.03 -16.89 -71.02
N TYR A 51 -1.32 -16.84 -71.37
CA TYR A 51 -2.25 -15.84 -70.86
C TYR A 51 -2.47 -15.97 -69.34
N LEU A 52 -2.72 -17.18 -68.83
CA LEU A 52 -2.84 -17.44 -67.39
C LEU A 52 -1.57 -17.05 -66.63
N SER A 53 -0.39 -17.38 -67.19
CA SER A 53 0.89 -16.97 -66.60
C SER A 53 1.05 -15.45 -66.57
N HIS A 54 0.57 -14.74 -67.59
CA HIS A 54 0.53 -13.29 -67.60
C HIS A 54 -0.39 -12.74 -66.49
N LEU A 55 -1.61 -13.27 -66.37
CA LEU A 55 -2.55 -12.87 -65.31
C LEU A 55 -1.98 -13.12 -63.91
N HIS A 56 -1.37 -14.27 -63.66
CA HIS A 56 -0.70 -14.56 -62.38
C HIS A 56 0.41 -13.57 -62.07
N LYS A 57 1.24 -13.21 -63.06
CA LYS A 57 2.28 -12.18 -62.88
C LYS A 57 1.66 -10.84 -62.48
N LYS A 58 0.56 -10.43 -63.11
CA LYS A 58 -0.15 -9.19 -62.75
C LYS A 58 -0.74 -9.26 -61.34
N ALA A 59 -1.38 -10.38 -60.98
CA ALA A 59 -1.92 -10.60 -59.64
C ALA A 59 -0.81 -10.52 -58.56
N ILE A 60 0.34 -11.15 -58.80
CA ILE A 60 1.50 -11.10 -57.88
C ILE A 60 1.98 -9.66 -57.69
N ILE A 61 2.04 -8.86 -58.76
CA ILE A 61 2.45 -7.44 -58.67
C ILE A 61 1.47 -6.67 -57.77
N ILE A 62 0.17 -6.81 -58.00
CA ILE A 62 -0.88 -6.14 -57.18
C ILE A 62 -0.74 -6.56 -55.71
N GLN A 63 -0.67 -7.87 -55.46
CA GLN A 63 -0.56 -8.39 -54.10
C GLN A 63 0.74 -7.95 -53.41
N LYS A 64 1.87 -7.94 -54.11
CA LYS A 64 3.16 -7.48 -53.59
C LYS A 64 3.09 -6.02 -53.18
N ILE A 65 2.50 -5.16 -54.02
CA ILE A 65 2.32 -3.75 -53.73
C ILE A 65 1.42 -3.57 -52.50
N TRP A 66 0.30 -4.30 -52.44
CA TRP A 66 -0.64 -4.24 -51.33
C TRP A 66 -0.01 -4.67 -50.00
N ARG A 67 0.63 -5.84 -49.95
CA ARG A 67 1.35 -6.32 -48.75
C ARG A 67 2.38 -5.30 -48.27
N GLY A 68 3.11 -4.69 -49.19
CA GLY A 68 4.05 -3.62 -48.88
C GLY A 68 3.37 -2.35 -48.32
N PHE A 69 2.25 -1.94 -48.91
CA PHE A 69 1.47 -0.79 -48.43
C PHE A 69 0.97 -1.01 -47.00
N THR A 70 0.37 -2.17 -46.72
CA THR A 70 -0.17 -2.53 -45.40
C THR A 70 0.92 -2.60 -44.34
N ALA A 71 2.05 -3.24 -44.65
CA ALA A 71 3.20 -3.30 -43.74
C ALA A 71 3.72 -1.89 -43.40
N ARG A 72 3.90 -1.02 -44.40
CA ARG A 72 4.34 0.36 -44.20
C ARG A 72 3.32 1.18 -43.40
N ALA A 73 2.02 0.99 -43.64
CA ALA A 73 0.97 1.65 -42.87
C ALA A 73 1.03 1.29 -41.39
N ARG A 74 1.20 -0.01 -41.08
CA ARG A 74 1.38 -0.49 -39.71
C ARG A 74 2.61 0.11 -39.04
N VAL A 75 3.76 0.11 -39.71
CA VAL A 75 5.00 0.68 -39.16
C VAL A 75 4.84 2.18 -38.89
N ARG A 76 4.23 2.94 -39.82
CA ARG A 76 3.95 4.37 -39.59
C ARG A 76 3.10 4.59 -38.34
N GLN A 77 2.08 3.76 -38.12
CA GLN A 77 1.24 3.86 -36.93
C GLN A 77 2.01 3.53 -35.65
N MET A 78 2.85 2.49 -35.68
CA MET A 78 3.70 2.13 -34.54
C MET A 78 4.69 3.24 -34.18
N VAL A 79 5.35 3.84 -35.17
CA VAL A 79 6.28 4.95 -34.97
C VAL A 79 5.56 6.17 -34.38
N LYS A 80 4.38 6.52 -34.90
CA LYS A 80 3.56 7.59 -34.32
C LYS A 80 3.21 7.31 -32.86
N ALA A 81 2.74 6.10 -32.55
CA ALA A 81 2.41 5.70 -31.19
C ALA A 81 3.63 5.77 -30.25
N ALA A 82 4.78 5.24 -30.68
CA ALA A 82 6.02 5.28 -29.92
C ALA A 82 6.47 6.72 -29.64
N TYR A 83 6.39 7.60 -30.64
CA TYR A 83 6.68 9.03 -30.47
C TYR A 83 5.77 9.67 -29.43
N PHE A 84 4.45 9.42 -29.48
CA PHE A 84 3.52 9.98 -28.52
C PHE A 84 3.78 9.47 -27.11
N ILE A 85 4.05 8.17 -26.93
CA ILE A 85 4.41 7.59 -25.63
C ILE A 85 5.66 8.27 -25.08
N MET A 86 6.73 8.37 -25.88
CA MET A 86 7.98 9.00 -25.48
C MET A 86 7.76 10.47 -25.07
N LYS A 87 6.99 11.23 -25.86
CA LYS A 87 6.65 12.62 -25.58
C LYS A 87 5.82 12.75 -24.30
N MET A 88 4.86 11.84 -24.07
CA MET A 88 4.03 11.87 -22.88
C MET A 88 4.85 11.60 -21.62
N ASN A 89 5.68 10.55 -21.65
CA ASN A 89 6.57 10.19 -20.55
C ASN A 89 7.49 11.36 -20.17
N PHE A 90 8.06 12.05 -21.16
CA PHE A 90 8.89 13.24 -20.91
C PHE A 90 8.12 14.33 -20.14
N TYR A 91 6.91 14.67 -20.58
CA TYR A 91 6.12 15.69 -19.88
C TYR A 91 5.65 15.22 -18.51
N GLU A 92 5.33 13.95 -18.35
CA GLU A 92 4.97 13.36 -17.06
C GLU A 92 6.12 13.49 -16.06
N GLU A 93 7.35 13.14 -16.46
CA GLU A 93 8.54 13.32 -15.62
C GLU A 93 8.75 14.78 -15.22
N MET A 94 8.61 15.72 -16.16
CA MET A 94 8.73 17.15 -15.86
C MET A 94 7.63 17.63 -14.91
N ALA A 95 6.39 17.18 -15.12
CA ALA A 95 5.27 17.50 -14.26
C ALA A 95 5.51 17.00 -12.83
N VAL A 96 6.00 15.77 -12.65
CA VAL A 96 6.32 15.21 -11.33
C VAL A 96 7.38 16.05 -10.62
N ARG A 97 8.44 16.49 -11.31
CA ARG A 97 9.48 17.36 -10.73
C ARG A 97 8.92 18.69 -10.24
N ILE A 98 8.10 19.35 -11.06
CA ILE A 98 7.45 20.61 -10.72
C ILE A 98 6.53 20.41 -9.50
N GLN A 99 5.69 19.38 -9.53
CA GLN A 99 4.76 19.08 -8.46
C GLN A 99 5.48 18.72 -7.15
N GLN A 100 6.56 17.93 -7.19
CA GLN A 100 7.36 17.58 -6.02
C GLN A 100 7.96 18.83 -5.38
N ARG A 101 8.54 19.73 -6.18
CA ARG A 101 9.09 21.01 -5.70
C ARG A 101 8.00 21.85 -5.04
N TRP A 102 6.83 21.97 -5.68
CA TRP A 102 5.69 22.71 -5.15
C TRP A 102 5.17 22.13 -3.83
N ARG A 103 4.92 20.81 -3.76
CA ARG A 103 4.47 20.14 -2.53
C ARG A 103 5.45 20.37 -1.39
N GLY A 104 6.76 20.32 -1.67
CA GLY A 104 7.80 20.63 -0.68
C GLY A 104 7.75 22.08 -0.20
N PHE A 105 7.59 23.04 -1.10
CA PHE A 105 7.40 24.45 -0.74
C PHE A 105 6.16 24.64 0.14
N TYR A 106 5.01 24.11 -0.29
CA TYR A 106 3.74 24.25 0.41
C TYR A 106 3.81 23.68 1.83
N ALA A 107 4.38 22.48 1.99
CA ALA A 107 4.54 21.86 3.30
C ALA A 107 5.38 22.71 4.26
N ARG A 108 6.51 23.26 3.80
CA ARG A 108 7.37 24.13 4.61
C ARG A 108 6.74 25.48 4.93
N LYS A 109 5.88 25.99 4.05
CA LYS A 109 5.23 27.29 4.23
C LYS A 109 3.98 27.23 5.10
N HIS A 110 3.17 26.16 4.96
CA HIS A 110 1.81 26.12 5.49
C HIS A 110 1.50 24.96 6.42
N ILE A 111 2.27 23.87 6.42
CA ILE A 111 1.99 22.69 7.26
C ILE A 111 2.93 22.62 8.45
N HIS A 112 4.24 22.79 8.22
CA HIS A 112 5.26 22.63 9.23
C HIS A 112 5.89 23.98 9.61
N ASP A 113 5.40 24.59 10.69
CA ASP A 113 6.11 25.68 11.37
C ASP A 113 7.08 25.10 12.40
N PHE A 114 8.36 25.04 12.02
CA PHE A 114 9.43 24.55 12.90
C PHE A 114 9.56 25.40 14.17
N TYR A 115 9.43 26.72 14.07
CA TYR A 115 9.64 27.63 15.19
C TYR A 115 8.48 27.55 16.18
N ALA A 116 7.23 27.49 15.69
CA ALA A 116 6.07 27.27 16.53
C ALA A 116 6.17 25.93 17.28
N ARG A 117 6.56 24.85 16.59
CA ARG A 117 6.75 23.53 17.22
C ARG A 117 7.88 23.55 18.27
N LYS A 118 9.01 24.19 17.97
CA LYS A 118 10.14 24.30 18.89
C LYS A 118 9.75 25.06 20.17
N SER A 119 9.09 26.20 20.01
CA SER A 119 8.59 27.02 21.13
C SER A 119 7.62 26.25 22.02
N TYR A 120 6.70 25.49 21.42
CA TYR A 120 5.79 24.62 22.15
C TYR A 120 6.52 23.56 22.99
N MET A 121 7.51 22.87 22.40
CA MET A 121 8.28 21.84 23.09
C MET A 121 9.11 22.42 24.26
N GLU A 122 9.72 23.60 24.07
CA GLU A 122 10.42 24.31 25.15
C GLU A 122 9.47 24.69 26.30
N GLY A 123 8.24 25.11 25.98
CA GLY A 123 7.19 25.36 26.96
C GLY A 123 6.82 24.11 27.77
N ILE A 124 6.68 22.96 27.11
CA ILE A 124 6.43 21.67 27.78
C ILE A 124 7.57 21.31 28.73
N ILE A 125 8.83 21.47 28.30
CA ILE A 125 10.00 21.15 29.14
C ILE A 125 9.98 22.00 30.41
N LYS A 126 9.76 23.31 30.27
CA LYS A 126 9.65 24.22 31.41
C LYS A 126 8.53 23.82 32.36
N LYS A 127 7.34 23.50 31.83
CA LYS A 127 6.21 23.09 32.68
C LYS A 127 6.43 21.76 33.37
N ASN A 128 7.03 20.79 32.68
CA ASN A 128 7.37 19.50 33.28
C ASN A 128 8.40 19.64 34.41
N ASN A 129 9.40 20.50 34.25
CA ASN A 129 10.39 20.75 35.29
C ASN A 129 9.73 21.42 36.50
N PHE A 130 8.89 22.43 36.28
CA PHE A 130 8.13 23.07 37.35
C PHE A 130 7.27 22.08 38.13
N VAL A 131 6.53 21.20 37.44
CA VAL A 131 5.72 20.16 38.11
C VAL A 131 6.58 19.19 38.91
N ARG A 132 7.79 18.85 38.44
CA ARG A 132 8.73 18.01 39.21
C ARG A 132 9.22 18.71 40.47
N GLU A 133 9.59 19.98 40.38
CA GLU A 133 9.99 20.79 41.53
C GLU A 133 8.86 20.89 42.56
N GLU A 134 7.62 21.15 42.13
CA GLU A 134 6.44 21.15 43.02
C GLU A 134 6.23 19.79 43.71
N LEU A 135 6.38 18.69 42.97
CA LEU A 135 6.25 17.33 43.53
C LEU A 135 7.36 17.03 44.57
N ASP A 136 8.58 17.49 44.32
CA ASP A 136 9.71 17.34 45.24
C ASP A 136 9.49 18.14 46.53
N GLU A 137 8.97 19.36 46.43
CA GLU A 137 8.60 20.19 47.58
C GLU A 137 7.49 19.55 48.42
N ILE A 138 6.43 19.06 47.77
CA ILE A 138 5.33 18.36 48.46
C ILE A 138 5.85 17.11 49.19
N CYS A 139 6.71 16.33 48.53
CA CYS A 139 7.33 15.15 49.12
C CYS A 139 8.17 15.51 50.36
N TYR A 140 8.97 16.57 50.28
CA TYR A 140 9.76 17.09 51.38
C TYR A 140 8.89 17.51 52.57
N LEU A 141 7.83 18.29 52.31
CA LEU A 141 6.91 18.76 53.35
C LEU A 141 6.18 17.59 54.03
N GLN A 142 5.68 16.63 53.26
CA GLN A 142 5.04 15.43 53.80
C GLN A 142 5.99 14.60 54.66
N LYS A 143 7.26 14.47 54.24
CA LYS A 143 8.27 13.76 55.03
C LYS A 143 8.52 14.45 56.37
N LYS A 144 8.70 15.78 56.35
CA LYS A 144 8.88 16.60 57.55
C LYS A 144 7.69 16.51 58.49
N GLU A 145 6.47 16.55 57.96
CA GLU A 145 5.24 16.37 58.75
C GLU A 145 5.16 14.97 59.37
N ARG A 146 5.50 13.92 58.63
CA ARG A 146 5.55 12.55 59.18
C ARG A 146 6.58 12.44 60.31
N GLU A 147 7.74 13.09 60.18
CA GLU A 147 8.77 13.11 61.21
C GLU A 147 8.32 13.88 62.45
N SER A 148 7.72 15.06 62.30
CA SER A 148 7.19 15.83 63.44
C SER A 148 6.06 15.07 64.15
N LEU A 149 5.15 14.44 63.40
CA LEU A 149 4.10 13.59 63.96
C LEU A 149 4.65 12.37 64.70
N LYS A 150 5.73 11.75 64.18
CA LYS A 150 6.43 10.66 64.90
C LYS A 150 7.02 11.17 66.22
N MET A 151 7.71 12.31 66.20
CA MET A 151 8.27 12.93 67.41
C MET A 151 7.19 13.24 68.45
N ILE A 152 6.04 13.78 68.03
CA ILE A 152 4.90 14.05 68.92
C ILE A 152 4.32 12.73 69.48
N LYS A 153 4.16 11.69 68.65
CA LYS A 153 3.69 10.37 69.11
C LYS A 153 4.65 9.74 70.11
N GLU A 154 5.95 9.85 69.90
CA GLU A 154 6.98 9.37 70.83
C GLU A 154 6.95 10.14 72.15
N GLN A 155 6.86 11.47 72.10
CA GLN A 155 6.74 12.31 73.30
C GLN A 155 5.45 12.02 74.08
N THR A 156 4.31 11.93 73.41
CA THR A 156 3.02 11.59 74.04
C THR A 156 3.02 10.17 74.62
N ALA A 157 3.66 9.20 73.96
CA ALA A 157 3.85 7.85 74.51
C ALA A 157 4.71 7.86 75.77
N LYS A 158 5.80 8.65 75.81
CA LYS A 158 6.63 8.83 77.02
C LYS A 158 5.82 9.44 78.17
N VAL A 159 5.03 10.47 77.89
CA VAL A 159 4.14 11.10 78.90
C VAL A 159 3.08 10.11 79.39
N TYR A 160 2.47 9.34 78.50
CA TYR A 160 1.50 8.29 78.85
C TYR A 160 2.13 7.20 79.72
N GLN A 161 3.35 6.75 79.39
CA GLN A 161 4.10 5.81 80.23
C GLN A 161 4.41 6.39 81.61
N ALA A 162 4.79 7.68 81.70
CA ALA A 162 5.01 8.36 82.97
C ALA A 162 3.72 8.42 83.82
N HIS A 163 2.57 8.74 83.22
CA HIS A 163 1.28 8.65 83.94
C HIS A 163 1.00 7.24 84.47
N ARG A 164 1.25 6.19 83.68
CA ARG A 164 1.04 4.79 84.09
C ARG A 164 1.99 4.35 85.21
N LEU A 165 3.22 4.85 85.18
CA LEU A 165 4.28 4.52 86.13
C LEU A 165 4.46 5.56 87.24
N HIS A 166 3.51 6.49 87.41
CA HIS A 166 3.63 7.62 88.36
C HIS A 166 3.90 7.16 89.81
N TYR A 167 3.44 5.96 90.17
CA TYR A 167 3.68 5.38 91.50
C TYR A 167 5.15 5.02 91.77
N LEU A 168 6.01 4.96 90.74
CA LEU A 168 7.45 4.67 90.87
C LEU A 168 8.32 5.91 91.14
N LEU A 169 7.69 7.09 91.31
CA LEU A 169 8.36 8.36 91.56
C LEU A 169 9.01 8.41 92.95
N SER A 170 10.21 9.01 93.07
CA SER A 170 10.90 9.19 94.35
C SER A 170 10.07 9.93 95.39
N THR A 171 10.00 9.38 96.60
CA THR A 171 9.49 10.09 97.77
C THR A 171 10.64 10.63 98.63
N LYS A 172 10.34 11.46 99.62
CA LYS A 172 11.35 12.00 100.56
C LYS A 172 12.07 10.90 101.36
N GLN A 173 11.39 9.78 101.61
CA GLN A 173 11.89 8.68 102.44
C GLN A 173 12.55 7.57 101.62
N CYS A 174 12.04 7.27 100.42
CA CYS A 174 12.53 6.19 99.56
C CYS A 174 12.81 6.67 98.13
N PRO A 175 14.02 6.44 97.59
CA PRO A 175 14.32 6.74 96.20
C PRO A 175 13.53 5.83 95.25
N GLY A 176 12.95 6.39 94.18
CA GLY A 176 12.21 5.67 93.16
C GLY A 176 13.15 4.90 92.23
N VAL A 177 12.61 3.93 91.49
CA VAL A 177 13.40 3.02 90.63
C VAL A 177 14.25 3.79 89.60
N PHE A 178 13.76 4.97 89.17
CA PHE A 178 14.43 5.82 88.19
C PHE A 178 15.35 6.89 88.80
N ASN A 179 15.50 6.93 90.13
CA ASN A 179 16.36 7.85 90.87
C ASN A 179 17.32 7.10 91.82
N SER A 180 18.20 6.29 91.24
CA SER A 180 19.15 5.49 92.00
C SER A 180 20.23 6.36 92.67
N PRO A 181 20.57 6.13 93.96
CA PRO A 181 21.60 6.88 94.69
C PRO A 181 23.00 6.82 94.08
N PHE A 182 23.25 5.82 93.21
CA PHE A 182 24.54 5.60 92.56
C PHE A 182 24.69 6.36 91.23
N ARG A 183 23.65 7.08 90.78
CA ARG A 183 23.68 7.87 89.54
C ARG A 183 23.82 9.36 89.88
N GLN A 184 24.73 10.05 89.19
CA GLN A 184 25.02 11.47 89.42
C GLN A 184 23.82 12.40 89.11
N ALA A 185 22.92 11.96 88.23
CA ALA A 185 21.70 12.69 87.89
C ALA A 185 20.50 11.73 87.76
N PRO A 186 19.26 12.17 88.07
CA PRO A 186 18.05 11.38 87.87
C PRO A 186 17.86 10.96 86.40
N HIS A 187 17.31 9.77 86.16
CA HIS A 187 17.02 9.30 84.80
C HIS A 187 15.97 10.18 84.12
N GLU A 188 15.98 10.30 82.78
CA GLU A 188 15.04 11.15 82.02
C GLU A 188 13.56 10.87 82.39
N MET A 189 13.23 9.60 82.62
CA MET A 189 11.90 9.18 83.07
C MET A 189 11.52 9.73 84.45
N GLU A 190 12.45 9.82 85.40
CA GLU A 190 12.20 10.40 86.74
C GLU A 190 11.89 11.90 86.66
N LEU A 191 12.59 12.62 85.77
CA LEU A 191 12.33 14.04 85.53
C LEU A 191 10.94 14.26 84.94
N LEU A 192 10.54 13.42 83.97
CA LEU A 192 9.18 13.46 83.40
C LEU A 192 8.12 13.13 84.45
N LEU A 193 8.35 12.11 85.29
CA LEU A 193 7.43 11.73 86.37
C LEU A 193 7.19 12.90 87.34
N ARG A 194 8.21 13.72 87.65
CA ARG A 194 8.08 14.91 88.52
C ARG A 194 7.28 16.05 87.89
N GLN A 195 7.30 16.16 86.57
CA GLN A 195 6.57 17.20 85.82
C GLN A 195 5.10 16.83 85.62
N VAL A 196 4.81 15.54 85.47
CA VAL A 196 3.47 15.00 85.24
C VAL A 196 2.70 14.94 86.57
N LYS A 197 1.47 15.49 86.61
CA LYS A 197 0.60 15.38 87.78
C LYS A 197 -0.08 14.01 87.83
N HIS A 198 -0.13 13.39 89.01
CA HIS A 198 -0.91 12.17 89.21
C HIS A 198 -2.38 12.43 88.88
N SER A 199 -2.93 11.66 87.94
CA SER A 199 -4.36 11.60 87.69
C SER A 199 -4.89 10.32 88.29
N ALA A 200 -5.78 10.44 89.28
CA ALA A 200 -6.47 9.27 89.82
C ALA A 200 -7.24 8.58 88.67
N PRO A 201 -7.21 7.24 88.55
CA PRO A 201 -7.98 6.56 87.52
C PRO A 201 -9.45 6.91 87.72
N THR A 202 -9.99 7.81 86.89
CA THR A 202 -11.43 8.00 86.82
C THR A 202 -12.00 6.67 86.38
N ARG A 203 -12.84 6.05 87.23
CA ARG A 203 -13.54 4.79 86.92
C ARG A 203 -14.12 4.91 85.52
N LEU A 204 -13.54 4.18 84.57
CA LEU A 204 -14.12 4.02 83.25
C LEU A 204 -15.46 3.34 83.46
N VAL A 205 -16.53 4.08 83.18
CA VAL A 205 -17.87 3.55 82.96
C VAL A 205 -17.76 2.46 81.88
N PRO A 206 -18.48 1.32 82.02
CA PRO A 206 -18.34 0.19 81.13
C PRO A 206 -18.46 0.58 79.66
N LYS A 207 -17.58 -0.05 78.87
CA LYS A 207 -17.50 -0.01 77.42
C LYS A 207 -18.87 -0.38 76.81
N SER A 208 -19.70 0.62 76.55
CA SER A 208 -20.88 0.45 75.71
C SER A 208 -20.42 0.17 74.29
N ARG A 209 -21.07 -0.82 73.68
CA ARG A 209 -20.81 -1.30 72.32
C ARG A 209 -20.79 -0.14 71.34
N VAL A 210 -19.68 -0.11 70.60
CA VAL A 210 -19.57 0.24 69.19
C VAL A 210 -20.93 0.35 68.48
N SER A 211 -21.24 1.56 68.00
CA SER A 211 -22.02 1.79 66.78
C SER A 211 -21.19 2.75 65.93
N PHE A 212 -20.41 2.19 65.00
CA PHE A 212 -19.89 2.94 63.87
C PHE A 212 -21.10 3.33 63.02
N LEU A 213 -21.59 4.56 63.21
CA LEU A 213 -22.37 5.25 62.18
C LEU A 213 -21.36 5.74 61.15
N GLY A 214 -21.51 5.16 59.95
CA GLY A 214 -20.55 5.27 58.87
C GLY A 214 -20.46 6.67 58.29
N ILE A 215 -19.25 7.01 57.88
CA ILE A 215 -19.05 7.85 56.70
C ILE A 215 -19.67 7.09 55.52
N PRO A 216 -20.49 7.73 54.66
CA PRO A 216 -21.00 7.08 53.46
C PRO A 216 -19.83 6.71 52.55
N ASP A 217 -19.82 5.46 52.10
CA ASP A 217 -18.97 4.96 51.03
C ASP A 217 -19.05 5.85 49.77
N PRO A 218 -17.92 6.17 49.12
CA PRO A 218 -17.89 6.27 47.68
C PRO A 218 -18.19 4.87 47.12
N ALA A 219 -19.28 4.77 46.37
CA ALA A 219 -19.77 3.56 45.73
C ALA A 219 -18.65 2.68 45.13
N ALA A 220 -18.88 1.38 45.27
CA ALA A 220 -18.22 0.31 44.55
C ALA A 220 -17.99 0.65 43.06
N CYS A 221 -16.74 0.51 42.62
CA CYS A 221 -16.44 -0.04 41.31
C CYS A 221 -15.53 -1.24 41.54
N SER A 222 -16.12 -2.41 41.30
CA SER A 222 -15.53 -3.73 41.20
C SER A 222 -14.16 -3.75 40.51
N PHE A 223 -13.21 -4.45 41.13
CA PHE A 223 -12.06 -5.01 40.41
C PHE A 223 -12.56 -6.07 39.43
N SER A 224 -12.54 -5.76 38.14
CA SER A 224 -12.39 -6.74 37.07
C SER A 224 -10.91 -6.89 36.74
N ALA A 225 -10.51 -8.12 36.42
CA ALA A 225 -9.16 -8.55 36.07
C ALA A 225 -8.48 -7.70 34.97
N PRO A 226 -7.14 -7.79 34.83
CA PRO A 226 -6.33 -6.87 34.04
C PRO A 226 -6.24 -7.35 32.59
N THR A 227 -6.93 -6.73 31.64
CA THR A 227 -6.59 -6.88 30.21
C THR A 227 -7.12 -5.68 29.43
N GLU A 228 -6.24 -5.11 28.60
CA GLU A 228 -6.47 -4.07 27.59
C GLU A 228 -6.47 -2.61 28.07
N SER A 229 -5.25 -2.09 28.12
CA SER A 229 -4.88 -0.72 27.75
C SER A 229 -5.85 -0.12 26.72
N PRO A 230 -6.39 1.10 26.94
CA PRO A 230 -6.86 1.90 25.82
C PRO A 230 -5.64 2.10 24.96
N TRP A 231 -5.65 1.48 23.78
CA TRP A 231 -4.72 1.76 22.71
C TRP A 231 -4.44 3.26 22.71
N ILE A 232 -3.25 3.63 23.20
CA ILE A 232 -2.50 4.72 22.60
C ILE A 232 -2.57 4.35 21.14
N LYS A 233 -3.44 5.03 20.38
CA LYS A 233 -3.33 5.08 18.95
C LYS A 233 -1.94 5.66 18.76
N SER A 234 -0.98 4.76 18.68
CA SER A 234 0.25 4.92 17.96
C SER A 234 -0.18 5.66 16.73
N THR A 235 0.19 6.94 16.65
CA THR A 235 0.36 7.60 15.38
C THR A 235 1.53 6.89 14.70
N ARG A 236 1.31 5.62 14.32
CA ARG A 236 1.72 5.10 13.03
C ARG A 236 1.33 6.19 12.06
N THR A 237 2.33 6.95 11.63
CA THR A 237 2.50 7.31 10.22
C THR A 237 1.19 7.30 9.44
N CYS A 238 0.28 8.20 9.78
CA CYS A 238 -0.76 8.60 8.85
C CYS A 238 -0.07 9.58 7.93
N SER A 239 0.50 9.05 6.84
CA SER A 239 0.61 9.82 5.63
C SER A 239 -0.81 10.19 5.23
N ILE A 240 -1.33 11.29 5.78
CA ILE A 240 -2.35 12.08 5.10
C ILE A 240 -1.64 12.63 3.87
N ARG A 241 -1.48 11.77 2.88
CA ARG A 241 -1.32 12.18 1.51
C ARG A 241 -2.63 12.94 1.24
N PRO A 242 -2.60 14.24 0.91
CA PRO A 242 -3.81 14.90 0.44
C PRO A 242 -4.32 14.06 -0.73
N ALA A 243 -5.49 13.44 -0.55
CA ALA A 243 -6.19 12.78 -1.63
C ALA A 243 -6.61 13.90 -2.58
N LEU A 244 -5.72 14.22 -3.52
CA LEU A 244 -6.09 15.01 -4.68
C LEU A 244 -7.21 14.25 -5.39
N PRO A 245 -8.25 14.95 -5.90
CA PRO A 245 -9.35 14.31 -6.60
C PRO A 245 -8.78 13.38 -7.67
N PRO A 246 -9.41 12.22 -7.92
CA PRO A 246 -8.92 11.30 -8.93
C PRO A 246 -8.82 12.09 -10.23
N ILE A 247 -7.60 12.26 -10.75
CA ILE A 247 -7.45 12.65 -12.15
C ILE A 247 -8.08 11.48 -12.88
N ALA A 248 -9.29 11.69 -13.40
CA ALA A 248 -10.01 10.70 -14.18
C ALA A 248 -9.04 10.21 -15.26
N SER A 249 -8.43 9.05 -15.03
CA SER A 249 -7.60 8.44 -16.04
C SER A 249 -8.58 8.14 -17.16
N ARG A 250 -8.31 8.70 -18.34
CA ARG A 250 -9.03 8.44 -19.58
C ARG A 250 -8.82 6.99 -20.05
N ASN A 251 -8.68 6.04 -19.13
CA ASN A 251 -8.42 4.63 -19.40
C ASN A 251 -9.70 3.88 -19.81
N HIS A 252 -10.88 4.51 -19.69
CA HIS A 252 -12.13 3.98 -20.26
C HIS A 252 -12.30 4.29 -21.76
N GLN A 253 -11.52 5.21 -22.36
CA GLN A 253 -11.62 5.50 -23.80
C GLN A 253 -10.79 4.54 -24.67
N VAL A 254 -9.72 3.95 -24.15
CA VAL A 254 -8.85 3.04 -24.93
C VAL A 254 -9.45 1.64 -25.06
N MET A 255 -10.20 1.17 -24.06
CA MET A 255 -10.94 -0.10 -24.14
C MET A 255 -12.14 -0.03 -25.11
N ALA A 256 -12.83 1.12 -25.17
CA ALA A 256 -13.96 1.32 -26.08
C ALA A 256 -13.54 1.36 -27.57
N VAL A 257 -12.37 1.92 -27.89
CA VAL A 257 -11.85 1.93 -29.27
C VAL A 257 -11.42 0.53 -29.72
N LYS A 258 -10.89 -0.31 -28.82
CA LYS A 258 -10.47 -1.68 -29.14
C LYS A 258 -11.65 -2.66 -29.33
N ALA A 259 -12.80 -2.37 -28.73
CA ALA A 259 -14.03 -3.13 -28.97
C ALA A 259 -14.66 -2.80 -30.34
N ARG A 260 -14.60 -1.54 -30.78
CA ARG A 260 -15.18 -1.10 -32.06
C ARG A 260 -14.42 -1.58 -33.29
N THR A 261 -13.13 -1.87 -33.16
CA THR A 261 -12.33 -2.45 -34.26
C THR A 261 -12.48 -3.96 -34.40
N LYS A 262 -12.92 -4.67 -33.36
CA LYS A 262 -13.19 -6.13 -33.46
C LYS A 262 -14.55 -6.46 -34.08
N SER A 263 -15.48 -5.51 -34.13
CA SER A 263 -16.80 -5.67 -34.75
C SER A 263 -16.83 -5.34 -36.25
N LEU A 264 -15.75 -4.80 -36.82
CA LEU A 264 -15.65 -4.46 -38.25
C LEU A 264 -14.87 -5.50 -39.08
N ASP A 265 -14.26 -6.49 -38.44
CA ASP A 265 -13.51 -7.56 -39.12
C ASP A 265 -14.33 -8.88 -39.23
N VAL A 266 -15.66 -8.84 -39.04
CA VAL A 266 -16.56 -10.00 -39.09
C VAL A 266 -17.62 -9.90 -40.21
N GLU A 267 -17.69 -8.78 -40.92
CA GLU A 267 -18.45 -8.68 -42.18
C GLU A 267 -17.51 -8.27 -43.31
N ASP A 268 -16.88 -9.27 -43.93
CA ASP A 268 -16.46 -9.33 -45.33
C ASP A 268 -15.89 -10.73 -45.65
#